data_AF-A0A134AET6-F1
#
_entry.id   AF-A0A134AET6-F1
#
_cell.length_a   1.000
_cell.length_b   1.000
_cell.length_c   1.000
_cell.angle_alpha   90.00
_cell.angle_beta   90.00
_cell.angle_gamma   90.00
#
_symmetry.space_group_name_H-M   'P 1'
#
loop_
_entity.id
_entity.type
_entity.pdbx_description
1 polymer ?
#
loop_
_entity_poly.entity_id
_entity_poly.type
_entity_poly.pdbx_seq_one_letter_code
_entity_poly.pdbx_strand_id
1 'polypeptide(L)'
;MFNLIEVYFDLIYLLLMTGFGLALLLEKGKKAKLLAAMALLLASGDACHLLPRVYGHLSPAGLAGNQFYLSYGQMITGITMSVFYLLYFYYYRAAGGKSTKGRQLLIYGLLAIRIVLVLLPANHWGGESPYAMAIARNIPFLFMGIALVAWTYADGEIPGFKRASYLIAASFFFYVLVVIFSPFIPVFGALMLPKTICYIMLVDGLYEKEAGKVDTEKIGKVAVVCLELGLLLGALYREFTHINGFTAPTTLSLAHPHMILLGAVFSFAMFLYLRVENRDGRNLHTYYRVYLLALMYFIASLVIRGMYTLVSSGAALYPDGALSGMAGLGHIALTVAMIAFILKARKKEAMREQIA
;
A
#
# COMPACT_ATOMS: atom_id res chain seq x y z
N MET A 1 -10.93 6.34 18.57
CA MET A 1 -10.11 7.11 17.61
C MET A 1 -9.00 6.27 16.97
N PHE A 2 -8.24 5.48 17.75
CA PHE A 2 -7.18 4.62 17.21
C PHE A 2 -7.65 3.70 16.06
N ASN A 3 -8.77 3.00 16.23
CA ASN A 3 -9.34 2.13 15.19
C ASN A 3 -9.66 2.87 13.88
N LEU A 4 -10.08 4.14 13.94
CA LEU A 4 -10.37 4.92 12.74
C LEU A 4 -9.07 5.30 12.00
N ILE A 5 -7.99 5.60 12.74
CA ILE A 5 -6.67 5.86 12.15
C ILE A 5 -6.15 4.62 11.41
N GLU A 6 -6.33 3.43 11.99
CA GLU A 6 -5.97 2.16 11.33
C GLU A 6 -6.75 1.96 10.03
N VAL A 7 -8.07 2.21 10.04
CA VAL A 7 -8.90 2.12 8.84
C VAL A 7 -8.41 3.08 7.74
N TYR A 8 -8.08 4.33 8.09
CA TYR A 8 -7.49 5.28 7.14
C TYR A 8 -6.17 4.78 6.58
N PHE A 9 -5.28 4.31 7.47
CA PHE A 9 -3.97 3.82 7.08
C PHE A 9 -4.08 2.62 6.13
N ASP A 10 -4.97 1.66 6.41
CA ASP A 10 -5.17 0.47 5.60
C ASP A 10 -5.64 0.79 4.18
N LEU A 11 -6.61 1.68 4.05
CA LEU A 11 -7.13 2.08 2.74
C LEU A 11 -6.11 2.91 1.95
N ILE A 12 -5.40 3.84 2.59
CA ILE A 12 -4.33 4.61 1.95
C ILE A 12 -3.21 3.67 1.49
N TYR A 13 -2.82 2.71 2.33
CA TYR A 13 -1.83 1.70 1.98
C TYR A 13 -2.25 0.88 0.75
N LEU A 14 -3.48 0.37 0.73
CA LEU A 14 -4.00 -0.40 -0.40
C LEU A 14 -4.02 0.42 -1.69
N LEU A 15 -4.49 1.68 -1.64
CA LEU A 15 -4.47 2.59 -2.78
C LEU A 15 -3.04 2.85 -3.27
N LEU A 16 -2.11 3.08 -2.34
CA LEU A 16 -0.72 3.39 -2.65
C LEU A 16 0.01 2.19 -3.29
N MET A 17 -0.10 0.99 -2.69
CA MET A 17 0.55 -0.21 -3.22
C MET A 17 -0.03 -0.64 -4.56
N THR A 18 -1.36 -0.55 -4.71
CA THR A 18 -2.01 -0.79 -6.00
C THR A 18 -1.54 0.23 -7.04
N GLY A 19 -1.50 1.52 -6.67
CA GLY A 19 -1.02 2.59 -7.54
C GLY A 19 0.43 2.41 -7.98
N PHE A 20 1.35 2.05 -7.08
CA PHE A 20 2.73 1.73 -7.44
C PHE A 20 2.81 0.53 -8.39
N GLY A 21 2.04 -0.52 -8.11
CA GLY A 21 1.98 -1.71 -8.94
C GLY A 21 1.55 -1.40 -10.37
N LEU A 22 0.44 -0.67 -10.53
CA LEU A 22 -0.08 -0.24 -11.82
C LEU A 22 0.88 0.71 -12.54
N ALA A 23 1.48 1.67 -11.84
CA ALA A 23 2.47 2.57 -12.43
C ALA A 23 3.70 1.81 -12.97
N LEU A 24 4.19 0.81 -12.23
CA LEU A 24 5.32 -0.03 -12.68
C LEU A 24 4.96 -0.95 -13.85
N LEU A 25 3.67 -1.30 -14.03
CA LEU A 25 3.23 -1.99 -15.23
C LEU A 25 3.33 -1.12 -16.49
N LEU A 26 3.39 0.20 -16.38
CA LEU A 26 3.62 1.10 -17.51
C LEU A 26 5.12 1.25 -17.84
N GLU A 27 6.01 0.89 -16.92
CA GLU A 27 7.46 0.97 -17.12
C GLU A 27 8.01 -0.22 -17.90
N LYS A 28 9.07 0.04 -18.66
CA LYS A 28 9.78 -0.98 -19.46
C LYS A 28 10.82 -1.71 -18.60
N GLY A 29 11.11 -2.95 -18.99
CA GLY A 29 12.19 -3.74 -18.40
C GLY A 29 11.74 -4.70 -17.30
N LYS A 30 12.50 -5.80 -17.18
CA LYS A 30 12.17 -6.94 -16.31
C LYS A 30 12.11 -6.57 -14.83
N LYS A 31 13.00 -5.68 -14.37
CA LYS A 31 13.06 -5.23 -12.97
C LYS A 31 11.80 -4.48 -12.56
N ALA A 32 11.32 -3.56 -13.39
CA ALA A 32 10.06 -2.86 -13.15
C ALA A 32 8.87 -3.83 -13.10
N LYS A 33 8.79 -4.83 -14.00
CA LYS A 33 7.72 -5.84 -13.96
C LYS A 33 7.77 -6.72 -12.71
N LEU A 34 8.96 -7.07 -12.21
CA LEU A 34 9.10 -7.79 -10.94
C LEU A 34 8.60 -6.94 -9.76
N LEU A 35 8.96 -5.66 -9.70
CA LEU A 35 8.44 -4.76 -8.67
C LEU A 35 6.93 -4.54 -8.78
N ALA A 36 6.39 -4.46 -10.00
CA ALA A 36 4.95 -4.38 -10.23
C ALA A 36 4.24 -5.60 -9.64
N ALA A 37 4.74 -6.80 -9.96
CA ALA A 37 4.22 -8.05 -9.42
C ALA A 37 4.31 -8.08 -7.89
N MET A 38 5.41 -7.61 -7.30
CA MET A 38 5.56 -7.50 -5.85
C MET A 38 4.51 -6.58 -5.22
N ALA A 39 4.34 -5.37 -5.75
CA ALA A 39 3.41 -4.38 -5.20
C ALA A 39 1.95 -4.81 -5.35
N LEU A 40 1.56 -5.37 -6.50
CA LEU A 40 0.21 -5.88 -6.73
C LEU A 40 -0.10 -7.13 -5.91
N LEU A 41 0.86 -8.05 -5.77
CA LEU A 41 0.71 -9.24 -4.92
C LEU A 41 0.56 -8.84 -3.46
N LEU A 42 1.32 -7.85 -3.01
CA LEU A 42 1.24 -7.32 -1.66
C LEU A 42 -0.12 -6.65 -1.42
N ALA A 43 -0.55 -5.75 -2.31
CA ALA A 43 -1.84 -5.08 -2.20
C ALA A 43 -3.02 -6.07 -2.20
N SER A 44 -3.06 -7.00 -3.16
CA SER A 44 -4.14 -7.98 -3.28
C SER A 44 -4.14 -9.00 -2.15
N GLY A 45 -2.96 -9.50 -1.76
CA GLY A 45 -2.84 -10.46 -0.65
C GLY A 45 -3.17 -9.85 0.71
N ASP A 46 -2.83 -8.58 0.93
CA ASP A 46 -3.20 -7.89 2.15
C ASP A 46 -4.67 -7.48 2.14
N ALA A 47 -5.26 -7.10 1.00
CA ALA A 47 -6.67 -6.77 0.89
C ALA A 47 -7.60 -7.87 1.47
N CYS A 48 -7.20 -9.15 1.36
CA CYS A 48 -7.94 -10.29 1.91
C CYS A 48 -8.10 -10.27 3.44
N HIS A 49 -7.26 -9.55 4.19
CA HIS A 49 -7.43 -9.36 5.64
C HIS A 49 -7.67 -7.90 6.03
N LEU A 50 -7.15 -6.94 5.25
CA LEU A 50 -7.35 -5.51 5.46
C LEU A 50 -8.80 -5.08 5.23
N LEU A 51 -9.45 -5.54 4.15
CA LEU A 51 -10.84 -5.16 3.90
C LEU A 51 -11.80 -5.75 4.95
N PRO A 52 -11.68 -7.04 5.38
CA PRO A 52 -12.42 -7.53 6.53
C PRO A 52 -12.13 -6.78 7.83
N ARG A 53 -10.90 -6.31 8.05
CA ARG A 53 -10.55 -5.49 9.21
C ARG A 53 -11.25 -4.14 9.16
N VAL A 54 -11.21 -3.46 8.01
CA VAL A 54 -11.93 -2.21 7.79
C VAL A 54 -13.42 -2.41 8.02
N TYR A 55 -14.02 -3.44 7.43
CA TYR A 55 -15.41 -3.79 7.66
C TYR A 55 -15.71 -4.00 9.15
N GLY A 56 -14.88 -4.79 9.84
CA GLY A 56 -15.04 -5.08 11.26
C GLY A 56 -15.00 -3.82 12.14
N HIS A 57 -14.05 -2.92 11.92
CA HIS A 57 -13.99 -1.65 12.65
C HIS A 57 -15.15 -0.69 12.38
N LEU A 58 -15.83 -0.83 11.24
CA LEU A 58 -16.98 -0.02 10.86
C LEU A 58 -18.32 -0.71 11.16
N SER A 59 -18.30 -1.93 11.73
CA SER A 59 -19.47 -2.74 12.05
C SER A 59 -19.70 -2.84 13.57
N PRO A 60 -20.97 -2.98 14.02
CA PRO A 60 -21.26 -3.20 15.44
C PRO A 60 -20.65 -4.50 15.99
N ALA A 61 -20.49 -5.50 15.13
CA ALA A 61 -19.93 -6.80 15.49
C ALA A 61 -18.40 -6.76 15.73
N GLY A 62 -17.74 -5.65 15.37
CA GLY A 62 -16.30 -5.46 15.56
C GLY A 62 -15.46 -6.47 14.78
N LEU A 63 -14.20 -6.64 15.20
CA LEU A 63 -13.30 -7.64 14.61
C LEU A 63 -13.71 -9.08 14.98
N ALA A 64 -14.31 -9.29 16.15
CA ALA A 64 -14.75 -10.61 16.60
C ALA A 64 -15.82 -11.20 15.67
N GLY A 65 -16.80 -10.40 15.24
CA GLY A 65 -17.82 -10.84 14.29
C GLY A 65 -17.30 -11.12 12.87
N ASN A 66 -16.06 -10.69 12.56
CA ASN A 66 -15.43 -10.87 11.26
C ASN A 66 -14.22 -11.83 11.33
N GLN A 67 -14.08 -12.58 12.43
CA GLN A 67 -12.95 -13.47 12.68
C GLN A 67 -12.74 -14.49 11.57
N PHE A 68 -13.83 -15.04 11.01
CA PHE A 68 -13.76 -16.01 9.92
C PHE A 68 -12.96 -15.46 8.72
N TYR A 69 -13.36 -14.29 8.21
CA TYR A 69 -12.70 -13.65 7.07
C TYR A 69 -11.30 -13.15 7.42
N LEU A 70 -11.10 -12.61 8.63
CA LEU A 70 -9.79 -12.18 9.11
C LEU A 70 -8.80 -13.36 9.16
N SER A 71 -9.25 -14.51 9.65
CA SER A 71 -8.45 -15.73 9.80
C SER A 71 -8.00 -16.26 8.43
N TYR A 72 -8.92 -16.42 7.48
CA TYR A 72 -8.55 -16.80 6.10
C TYR A 72 -7.73 -15.74 5.38
N GLY A 73 -8.00 -14.45 5.63
CA GLY A 73 -7.18 -13.36 5.13
C GLY A 73 -5.72 -13.48 5.59
N GLN A 74 -5.49 -13.80 6.87
CA GLN A 74 -4.14 -14.03 7.40
C GLN A 74 -3.45 -15.24 6.77
N MET A 75 -4.19 -16.30 6.44
CA MET A 75 -3.65 -17.44 5.68
C MET A 75 -3.14 -16.99 4.32
N ILE A 76 -3.98 -16.28 3.55
CA ILE A 76 -3.64 -15.76 2.23
C ILE A 76 -2.44 -14.84 2.32
N THR A 77 -2.45 -13.89 3.25
CA THR A 77 -1.33 -12.98 3.49
C THR A 77 -0.05 -13.73 3.88
N GLY A 78 -0.15 -14.82 4.65
CA GLY A 78 1.00 -15.68 4.97
C GLY A 78 1.65 -16.28 3.72
N ILE A 79 0.84 -16.71 2.75
CA ILE A 79 1.30 -17.22 1.46
C ILE A 79 1.87 -16.10 0.60
N THR A 80 1.13 -15.01 0.40
CA THR A 80 1.52 -13.91 -0.50
C THR A 80 2.78 -13.20 0.00
N MET A 81 2.94 -12.99 1.31
CA MET A 81 4.19 -12.43 1.88
C MET A 81 5.38 -13.34 1.64
N SER A 82 5.21 -14.66 1.65
CA SER A 82 6.29 -15.61 1.36
C SER A 82 6.72 -15.51 -0.11
N VAL A 83 5.73 -15.42 -1.01
CA VAL A 83 5.97 -15.22 -2.44
C VAL A 83 6.56 -13.82 -2.71
N PHE A 84 6.16 -12.78 -1.97
CA PHE A 84 6.74 -11.44 -2.07
C PHE A 84 8.25 -11.45 -1.85
N TYR A 85 8.74 -12.14 -0.82
CA TYR A 85 10.18 -12.21 -0.56
C TYR A 85 10.93 -13.09 -1.58
N LEU A 86 10.26 -14.09 -2.15
CA LEU A 86 10.79 -14.78 -3.33
C LEU A 86 10.93 -13.83 -4.53
N LEU A 87 9.91 -13.01 -4.82
CA LEU A 87 9.97 -12.02 -5.88
C LEU A 87 11.04 -10.95 -5.59
N TYR A 88 11.19 -10.52 -4.32
CA TYR A 88 12.27 -9.64 -3.90
C TYR A 88 13.64 -10.27 -4.17
N PHE A 89 13.81 -11.56 -3.88
CA PHE A 89 15.04 -12.28 -4.21
C PHE A 89 15.31 -12.30 -5.72
N TYR A 90 14.28 -12.46 -6.56
CA TYR A 90 14.43 -12.35 -8.01
C TYR A 90 14.77 -10.93 -8.47
N TYR A 91 14.18 -9.91 -7.84
CA TYR A 91 14.56 -8.52 -8.09
C TYR A 91 16.01 -8.25 -7.69
N TYR A 92 16.41 -8.68 -6.50
CA TYR A 92 17.79 -8.59 -6.00
C TYR A 92 18.79 -9.18 -6.99
N ARG A 93 18.51 -10.38 -7.52
CA ARG A 93 19.32 -11.02 -8.57
C ARG A 93 19.35 -10.20 -9.86
N ALA A 94 18.20 -9.74 -10.34
CA ALA A 94 18.09 -8.97 -11.57
C ALA A 94 18.81 -7.61 -11.48
N ALA A 95 18.96 -7.08 -10.27
CA ALA A 95 19.67 -5.83 -9.99
C ALA A 95 21.18 -6.02 -9.73
N GLY A 96 21.73 -7.24 -9.92
CA GLY A 96 23.15 -7.55 -9.81
C GLY A 96 23.58 -8.21 -8.50
N GLY A 97 22.64 -8.53 -7.60
CA GLY A 97 22.91 -9.21 -6.35
C GLY A 97 23.44 -10.63 -6.54
N LYS A 98 24.42 -11.03 -5.72
CA LYS A 98 25.09 -12.34 -5.83
C LYS A 98 24.11 -13.49 -5.56
N SER A 99 24.10 -14.50 -6.42
CA SER A 99 23.22 -15.66 -6.26
C SER A 99 23.99 -16.96 -6.45
N THR A 100 24.13 -17.74 -5.38
CA THR A 100 24.70 -19.09 -5.42
C THR A 100 23.58 -20.13 -5.37
N LYS A 101 23.88 -21.37 -5.77
CA LYS A 101 22.94 -22.50 -5.62
C LYS A 101 22.45 -22.64 -4.17
N GLY A 102 23.32 -22.43 -3.19
CA GLY A 102 22.98 -22.45 -1.77
C GLY A 102 21.96 -21.38 -1.36
N ARG A 103 22.12 -20.13 -1.85
CA ARG A 103 21.14 -19.05 -1.60
C ARG A 103 19.77 -19.39 -2.18
N GLN A 104 19.73 -19.96 -3.38
CA GLN A 104 18.48 -20.37 -4.02
C GLN A 104 17.80 -21.51 -3.25
N LEU A 105 18.56 -22.55 -2.88
CA LEU A 105 18.03 -23.66 -2.09
C LEU A 105 17.49 -23.20 -0.74
N LEU A 106 18.16 -22.26 -0.07
CA LEU A 106 17.69 -21.68 1.18
C LEU A 106 16.33 -20.98 1.01
N ILE A 107 16.20 -20.09 0.04
CA ILE A 107 14.94 -19.35 -0.19
C ILE A 107 13.80 -20.30 -0.58
N TYR A 108 14.05 -21.24 -1.50
CA TYR A 108 13.03 -22.20 -1.93
C TYR A 108 12.64 -23.17 -0.81
N GLY A 109 13.61 -23.65 -0.03
CA GLY A 109 13.35 -24.51 1.12
C GLY A 109 12.53 -23.81 2.19
N LEU A 110 12.91 -22.59 2.59
CA LEU A 110 12.17 -21.80 3.58
C LEU A 110 10.76 -21.44 3.10
N LEU A 111 10.60 -21.14 1.81
CA LEU A 111 9.28 -20.93 1.20
C LEU A 111 8.43 -22.19 1.30
N ALA A 112 8.94 -23.33 0.85
CA ALA A 112 8.21 -24.60 0.86
C ALA A 112 7.80 -24.98 2.29
N ILE A 113 8.72 -24.90 3.25
CA ILE A 113 8.43 -25.15 4.67
C ILE A 113 7.33 -24.22 5.16
N ARG A 114 7.40 -22.91 4.85
CA ARG A 114 6.37 -21.96 5.27
C ARG A 114 5.00 -22.27 4.67
N ILE A 115 4.93 -22.56 3.37
CA ILE A 115 3.66 -22.89 2.71
C ILE A 115 3.03 -24.11 3.35
N VAL A 116 3.81 -25.17 3.59
CA VAL A 116 3.33 -26.36 4.30
C VAL A 116 2.79 -25.97 5.68
N LEU A 117 3.59 -25.26 6.49
CA LEU A 117 3.17 -24.87 7.84
C LEU A 117 1.94 -23.96 7.87
N VAL A 118 1.75 -23.10 6.87
CA VAL A 118 0.54 -22.25 6.74
C VAL A 118 -0.68 -23.10 6.36
N LEU A 119 -0.53 -24.11 5.51
CA LEU A 119 -1.64 -24.93 5.02
C LEU A 119 -2.03 -26.07 5.98
N LEU A 120 -1.23 -26.34 7.02
CA LEU A 120 -1.56 -27.36 8.01
C LEU A 120 -2.93 -27.09 8.66
N PRO A 121 -3.81 -28.11 8.79
CA PRO A 121 -5.10 -27.96 9.46
C PRO A 121 -4.99 -27.46 10.92
N ALA A 122 -3.86 -27.72 11.58
CA ALA A 122 -3.56 -27.27 12.94
C ALA A 122 -3.59 -25.74 13.12
N ASN A 123 -3.60 -24.95 12.04
CA ASN A 123 -3.78 -23.50 12.12
C ASN A 123 -5.22 -23.08 12.44
N HIS A 124 -6.21 -23.98 12.32
CA HIS A 124 -7.63 -23.70 12.58
C HIS A 124 -8.14 -22.44 11.85
N TRP A 125 -7.82 -22.32 10.56
CA TRP A 125 -8.29 -21.20 9.74
C TRP A 125 -9.82 -21.14 9.73
N GLY A 126 -10.35 -19.91 9.76
CA GLY A 126 -11.76 -19.64 10.01
C GLY A 126 -12.10 -19.42 11.49
N GLY A 127 -11.19 -19.78 12.40
CA GLY A 127 -11.31 -19.54 13.85
C GLY A 127 -10.04 -18.95 14.45
N GLU A 128 -9.82 -19.21 15.75
CA GLU A 128 -8.63 -18.78 16.47
C GLU A 128 -7.47 -19.75 16.22
N SER A 129 -6.40 -19.23 15.63
CA SER A 129 -5.19 -20.00 15.37
C SER A 129 -4.37 -20.18 16.64
N PRO A 130 -3.91 -21.39 16.98
CA PRO A 130 -3.01 -21.61 18.11
C PRO A 130 -1.73 -20.77 18.04
N TYR A 131 -1.29 -20.22 19.17
CA TYR A 131 -0.07 -19.40 19.26
C TYR A 131 1.18 -20.16 18.80
N ALA A 132 1.32 -21.43 19.19
CA ALA A 132 2.44 -22.27 18.76
C ALA A 132 2.53 -22.41 17.23
N MET A 133 1.38 -22.55 16.56
CA MET A 133 1.32 -22.58 15.09
C MET A 133 1.65 -21.24 14.47
N ALA A 134 1.24 -20.14 15.09
CA ALA A 134 1.61 -18.79 14.67
C ALA A 134 3.14 -18.58 14.74
N ILE A 135 3.80 -19.07 15.77
CA ILE A 135 5.26 -19.02 15.88
C ILE A 135 5.90 -19.93 14.82
N ALA A 136 5.49 -21.20 14.75
CA ALA A 136 6.06 -22.19 13.83
C ALA A 136 6.05 -21.70 12.37
N ARG A 137 4.91 -21.23 11.86
CA ARG A 137 4.79 -20.78 10.45
C ARG A 137 5.54 -19.49 10.12
N ASN A 138 5.94 -18.72 11.15
CA ASN A 138 6.65 -17.46 10.98
C ASN A 138 8.16 -17.58 11.20
N ILE A 139 8.65 -18.67 11.80
CA ILE A 139 10.10 -18.94 11.91
C ILE A 139 10.78 -19.03 10.52
N PRO A 140 10.28 -19.81 9.54
CA PRO A 140 10.91 -19.85 8.21
C PRO A 140 10.90 -18.48 7.51
N PHE A 141 9.85 -17.68 7.75
CA PHE A 141 9.75 -16.33 7.21
C PHE A 141 10.80 -15.39 7.78
N LEU A 142 10.99 -15.44 9.10
CA LEU A 142 12.00 -14.65 9.77
C LEU A 142 13.40 -14.98 9.24
N PHE A 143 13.72 -16.27 9.07
CA PHE A 143 15.00 -16.68 8.48
C PHE A 143 15.15 -16.22 7.02
N MET A 144 14.08 -16.25 6.23
CA MET A 144 14.10 -15.73 4.86
C MET A 144 14.38 -14.22 4.85
N GLY A 145 13.75 -13.49 5.78
CA GLY A 145 13.98 -12.08 6.01
C GLY A 145 15.42 -11.76 6.38
N ILE A 146 15.95 -12.43 7.40
CA ILE A 146 17.34 -12.27 7.87
C ILE A 146 18.33 -12.54 6.73
N ALA A 147 18.12 -13.61 5.97
CA ALA A 147 18.99 -13.95 4.83
C ALA A 147 18.99 -12.82 3.79
N LEU A 148 17.82 -12.31 3.40
CA LEU A 148 17.69 -11.25 2.41
C LEU A 148 18.21 -9.91 2.92
N VAL A 149 18.04 -9.58 4.20
CA VAL A 149 18.67 -8.41 4.83
C VAL A 149 20.18 -8.52 4.73
N ALA A 150 20.77 -9.63 5.16
CA ALA A 150 22.21 -9.85 5.16
C ALA A 150 22.81 -9.75 3.75
N TRP A 151 22.19 -10.39 2.76
CA TRP A 151 22.69 -10.37 1.39
C TRP A 151 22.53 -9.01 0.71
N THR A 152 21.40 -8.34 0.94
CA THR A 152 21.16 -7.00 0.39
C THR A 152 22.11 -5.98 1.01
N TYR A 153 22.39 -6.10 2.31
CA TYR A 153 23.36 -5.25 2.99
C TYR A 153 24.79 -5.49 2.50
N ALA A 154 25.18 -6.77 2.35
CA ALA A 154 26.50 -7.16 1.87
C ALA A 154 26.78 -6.68 0.44
N ASP A 155 25.77 -6.67 -0.43
CA ASP A 155 25.86 -6.08 -1.78
C ASP A 155 25.40 -4.62 -1.80
N GLY A 156 25.65 -3.89 -0.70
CA GLY A 156 25.25 -2.50 -0.51
C GLY A 156 25.91 -1.48 -1.45
N GLU A 157 26.90 -1.91 -2.24
CA GLU A 157 27.46 -1.14 -3.36
C GLU A 157 26.44 -0.95 -4.50
N ILE A 158 25.45 -1.84 -4.60
CA ILE A 158 24.34 -1.67 -5.55
C ILE A 158 23.48 -0.49 -5.05
N PRO A 159 23.27 0.56 -5.87
CA PRO A 159 22.56 1.75 -5.43
C PRO A 159 21.18 1.44 -4.83
N GLY A 160 20.93 1.97 -3.63
CA GLY A 160 19.68 1.80 -2.89
C GLY A 160 19.59 0.54 -2.02
N PHE A 161 20.51 -0.43 -2.14
CA PHE A 161 20.43 -1.69 -1.39
C PHE A 161 20.67 -1.52 0.12
N LYS A 162 21.60 -0.66 0.55
CA LYS A 162 21.77 -0.36 1.99
C LYS A 162 20.49 0.18 2.63
N ARG A 163 19.81 1.11 1.94
CA ARG A 163 18.52 1.65 2.40
C ARG A 163 17.46 0.55 2.43
N ALA A 164 17.37 -0.27 1.38
CA ALA A 164 16.44 -1.39 1.32
C ALA A 164 16.67 -2.39 2.47
N SER A 165 17.93 -2.75 2.77
CA SER A 165 18.25 -3.67 3.87
C SER A 165 17.83 -3.12 5.23
N TYR A 166 18.02 -1.83 5.49
CA TYR A 166 17.58 -1.21 6.75
C TYR A 166 16.06 -1.19 6.88
N LEU A 167 15.34 -0.89 5.79
CA LEU A 167 13.87 -0.90 5.79
C LEU A 167 13.32 -2.31 5.99
N ILE A 168 13.91 -3.32 5.34
CA ILE A 168 13.51 -4.72 5.54
C ILE A 168 13.80 -5.15 6.98
N ALA A 169 14.98 -4.83 7.52
CA ALA A 169 15.36 -5.16 8.89
C ALA A 169 14.43 -4.51 9.91
N ALA A 170 14.15 -3.20 9.78
CA ALA A 170 13.22 -2.49 10.63
C ALA A 170 11.80 -3.08 10.56
N SER A 171 11.35 -3.44 9.36
CA SER A 171 10.06 -4.09 9.18
C SER A 171 9.98 -5.44 9.89
N PHE A 172 11.00 -6.29 9.76
CA PHE A 172 11.06 -7.58 10.48
C PHE A 172 11.17 -7.41 11.99
N PHE A 173 11.89 -6.39 12.46
CA PHE A 173 11.97 -6.07 13.88
C PHE A 173 10.56 -5.80 14.47
N PHE A 174 9.81 -4.87 13.88
CA PHE A 174 8.43 -4.60 14.33
C PHE A 174 7.53 -5.82 14.18
N TYR A 175 7.66 -6.56 13.07
CA TYR A 175 6.89 -7.77 12.84
C TYR A 175 7.09 -8.84 13.92
N VAL A 176 8.35 -9.11 14.32
CA VAL A 176 8.67 -10.08 15.37
C VAL A 176 8.06 -9.65 16.70
N LEU A 177 8.14 -8.36 17.04
CA LEU A 177 7.51 -7.84 18.26
C LEU A 177 6.00 -8.05 18.24
N VAL A 178 5.33 -7.79 17.12
CA VAL A 178 3.88 -8.02 17.02
C VAL A 178 3.57 -9.50 17.21
N VAL A 179 4.22 -10.39 16.47
CA VAL A 179 3.91 -11.84 16.48
C VAL A 179 4.10 -12.45 17.86
N ILE A 180 5.13 -12.04 18.60
CA ILE A 180 5.44 -12.58 19.92
C ILE A 180 4.55 -11.96 21.00
N PHE A 181 4.35 -10.64 20.99
CA PHE A 181 3.76 -9.94 22.13
C PHE A 181 2.28 -9.59 21.97
N SER A 182 1.76 -9.40 20.74
CA SER A 182 0.36 -8.96 20.57
C SER A 182 -0.69 -9.91 21.16
N PRO A 183 -0.49 -11.25 21.19
CA PRO A 183 -1.45 -12.15 21.84
C PRO A 183 -1.56 -11.95 23.36
N PHE A 184 -0.51 -11.40 23.99
CA PHE A 184 -0.45 -11.20 25.44
C PHE A 184 -0.65 -9.73 25.84
N ILE A 185 -0.20 -8.81 25.00
CA ILE A 185 -0.21 -7.37 25.23
C ILE A 185 -0.74 -6.68 23.95
N PRO A 186 -2.05 -6.40 23.86
CA PRO A 186 -2.69 -5.91 22.63
C PRO A 186 -2.08 -4.65 22.02
N VAL A 187 -1.47 -3.77 22.83
CA VAL A 187 -0.83 -2.53 22.36
C VAL A 187 0.29 -2.80 21.35
N PHE A 188 0.95 -3.97 21.41
CA PHE A 188 1.98 -4.33 20.44
C PHE A 188 1.41 -4.53 19.03
N GLY A 189 0.10 -4.77 18.87
CA GLY A 189 -0.57 -4.80 17.57
C GLY A 189 -0.38 -3.51 16.77
N ALA A 190 -0.28 -2.35 17.45
CA ALA A 190 -0.05 -1.05 16.82
C ALA A 190 1.27 -0.99 16.03
N LEU A 191 2.26 -1.83 16.36
CA LEU A 191 3.54 -1.91 15.63
C LEU A 191 3.40 -2.47 14.21
N MET A 192 2.21 -2.94 13.81
CA MET A 192 1.90 -3.24 12.41
C MET A 192 1.97 -1.98 11.53
N LEU A 193 1.63 -0.80 12.06
CA LEU A 193 1.70 0.47 11.32
C LEU A 193 3.14 0.84 10.92
N PRO A 194 4.11 0.97 11.86
CA PRO A 194 5.50 1.27 11.49
C PRO A 194 6.13 0.17 10.64
N LYS A 195 5.80 -1.11 10.86
CA LYS A 195 6.18 -2.21 9.96
C LYS A 195 5.77 -1.92 8.51
N THR A 196 4.51 -1.54 8.30
CA THR A 196 3.95 -1.29 6.97
C THR A 196 4.51 -0.01 6.35
N ILE A 197 4.78 1.03 7.14
CA ILE A 197 5.52 2.21 6.67
C ILE A 197 6.88 1.82 6.09
N CYS A 198 7.62 0.90 6.72
CA CYS A 198 8.87 0.40 6.17
C CYS A 198 8.69 -0.28 4.80
N TYR A 199 7.62 -1.05 4.59
CA TYR A 199 7.30 -1.64 3.28
C TYR A 199 6.93 -0.58 2.25
N ILE A 200 6.11 0.39 2.62
CA ILE A 200 5.76 1.53 1.76
C ILE A 200 7.04 2.22 1.29
N MET A 201 7.94 2.55 2.21
CA MET A 201 9.21 3.21 1.91
C MET A 201 10.16 2.33 1.08
N LEU A 202 10.11 1.01 1.27
CA LEU A 202 10.88 0.06 0.47
C LEU A 202 10.39 0.08 -0.97
N VAL A 203 9.08 -0.10 -1.19
CA VAL A 203 8.48 -0.10 -2.53
C VAL A 203 8.66 1.26 -3.19
N ASP A 204 8.44 2.37 -2.49
CA ASP A 204 8.65 3.74 -3.00
C ASP A 204 10.10 3.98 -3.41
N GLY A 205 11.07 3.57 -2.60
CA GLY A 205 12.49 3.73 -2.93
C GLY A 205 12.91 2.89 -4.14
N LEU A 206 12.37 1.68 -4.29
CA LEU A 206 12.61 0.83 -5.46
C LEU A 206 11.86 1.35 -6.69
N TYR A 207 10.66 1.90 -6.51
CA TYR A 207 9.89 2.57 -7.55
C TYR A 207 10.64 3.76 -8.14
N GLU A 208 11.16 4.66 -7.30
CA GLU A 208 11.96 5.80 -7.79
C GLU A 208 13.23 5.35 -8.51
N LYS A 209 13.83 4.24 -8.08
CA LYS A 209 15.03 3.68 -8.74
C LYS A 209 14.72 3.17 -10.15
N GLU A 210 13.62 2.45 -10.34
CA GLU A 210 13.30 1.83 -11.63
C GLU A 210 12.48 2.75 -12.56
N ALA A 211 11.67 3.63 -12.00
CA ALA A 211 10.78 4.52 -12.76
C ALA A 211 11.24 5.99 -12.75
N GLY A 212 12.33 6.33 -12.04
CA GLY A 212 12.82 7.71 -11.92
C GLY A 212 11.99 8.61 -10.98
N LYS A 213 12.41 9.88 -10.86
CA LYS A 213 11.59 10.91 -10.19
C LYS A 213 10.40 11.30 -11.06
N VAL A 214 9.49 12.09 -10.50
CA VAL A 214 8.35 12.63 -11.25
C VAL A 214 8.87 13.64 -12.25
N ASP A 215 8.51 13.44 -13.51
CA ASP A 215 8.68 14.35 -14.64
C ASP A 215 7.33 14.51 -15.37
N THR A 216 7.34 15.26 -16.48
CA THR A 216 6.13 15.48 -17.29
C THR A 216 5.51 14.17 -17.79
N GLU A 217 6.29 13.22 -18.32
CA GLU A 217 5.77 11.94 -18.82
C GLU A 217 5.11 11.13 -17.71
N LYS A 218 5.74 11.11 -16.53
CA LYS A 218 5.26 10.37 -15.37
C LYS A 218 3.94 10.91 -14.83
N ILE A 219 3.71 12.22 -14.89
CA ILE A 219 2.39 12.80 -14.57
C ILE A 219 1.31 12.23 -15.52
N GLY A 220 1.63 12.07 -16.80
CA GLY A 220 0.75 11.40 -17.77
C GLY A 220 0.49 9.93 -17.44
N LYS A 221 1.53 9.17 -17.06
CA LYS A 221 1.38 7.77 -16.60
C LYS A 221 0.50 7.66 -15.36
N VAL A 222 0.67 8.56 -14.38
CA VAL A 222 -0.16 8.58 -13.17
C VAL A 222 -1.61 8.90 -13.50
N ALA A 223 -1.91 9.70 -14.53
CA ALA A 223 -3.29 9.90 -14.97
C ALA A 223 -3.96 8.57 -15.37
N VAL A 224 -3.25 7.69 -16.08
CA VAL A 224 -3.74 6.34 -16.42
C VAL A 224 -3.95 5.49 -15.17
N VAL A 225 -3.00 5.51 -14.23
CA VAL A 225 -3.12 4.79 -12.96
C VAL A 225 -4.33 5.27 -12.15
N CYS A 226 -4.58 6.58 -12.11
CA CYS A 226 -5.74 7.13 -11.43
C CYS A 226 -7.06 6.73 -12.10
N LEU A 227 -7.08 6.59 -13.43
CA LEU A 227 -8.23 6.07 -14.15
C LEU A 227 -8.51 4.63 -13.74
N GLU A 228 -7.50 3.77 -13.74
CA GLU A 228 -7.60 2.36 -13.33
C GLU A 228 -8.09 2.24 -11.87
N LEU A 229 -7.50 3.02 -10.95
CA LEU A 229 -7.95 3.07 -9.55
C LEU A 229 -9.41 3.57 -9.44
N GLY A 230 -9.79 4.56 -10.24
CA GLY A 230 -11.17 5.04 -10.32
C GLY A 230 -12.14 3.94 -10.75
N LEU A 231 -11.78 3.14 -11.75
CA LEU A 231 -12.59 1.99 -12.19
C LEU A 231 -12.70 0.92 -11.10
N LEU A 232 -11.60 0.61 -10.40
CA LEU A 232 -11.61 -0.31 -9.26
C LEU A 232 -12.51 0.19 -8.12
N LEU A 233 -12.51 1.49 -7.83
CA LEU A 233 -13.43 2.09 -6.85
C LEU A 233 -14.89 2.02 -7.29
N GLY A 234 -15.17 2.13 -8.59
CA GLY A 234 -16.51 1.95 -9.15
C GLY A 234 -17.00 0.52 -9.01
N ALA A 235 -16.13 -0.46 -9.28
CA ALA A 235 -16.41 -1.87 -9.05
C ALA A 235 -16.62 -2.15 -7.55
N LEU A 236 -15.78 -1.60 -6.67
CA LEU A 236 -15.94 -1.70 -5.22
C LEU A 236 -17.30 -1.18 -4.78
N TYR A 237 -17.71 0.01 -5.21
CA TYR A 237 -19.02 0.57 -4.90
C TYR A 237 -20.14 -0.40 -5.29
N ARG A 238 -20.14 -0.90 -6.54
CA ARG A 238 -21.19 -1.78 -7.06
C ARG A 238 -21.29 -3.10 -6.32
N GLU A 239 -20.16 -3.79 -6.14
CA GLU A 239 -20.16 -5.10 -5.46
C GLU A 239 -20.47 -4.95 -3.98
N PHE A 240 -19.94 -3.91 -3.33
CA PHE A 240 -20.13 -3.71 -1.90
C PHE A 240 -21.57 -3.32 -1.55
N THR A 241 -22.23 -2.46 -2.33
CA THR A 241 -23.65 -2.16 -2.13
C THR A 241 -24.53 -3.37 -2.40
N HIS A 242 -24.23 -4.14 -3.46
CA HIS A 242 -24.97 -5.35 -3.80
C HIS A 242 -24.91 -6.40 -2.69
N ILE A 243 -23.72 -6.72 -2.19
CA ILE A 243 -23.53 -7.71 -1.10
C ILE A 243 -24.24 -7.30 0.19
N ASN A 244 -24.34 -5.99 0.46
CA ASN A 244 -25.04 -5.46 1.63
C ASN A 244 -26.53 -5.12 1.38
N GLY A 245 -27.07 -5.39 0.19
CA GLY A 245 -28.45 -5.07 -0.17
C GLY A 245 -28.80 -3.57 -0.07
N PHE A 246 -27.81 -2.68 -0.21
CA PHE A 246 -27.97 -1.25 0.05
C PHE A 246 -28.28 -0.47 -1.23
N THR A 247 -29.41 0.24 -1.27
CA THR A 247 -29.89 0.96 -2.47
C THR A 247 -29.94 2.48 -2.33
N ALA A 248 -29.73 3.02 -1.12
CA ALA A 248 -29.76 4.45 -0.88
C ALA A 248 -28.46 5.16 -1.36
N PRO A 249 -28.49 6.49 -1.56
CA PRO A 249 -27.28 7.26 -1.85
C PRO A 249 -26.23 7.12 -0.74
N THR A 250 -24.96 6.98 -1.12
CA THR A 250 -23.83 6.88 -0.20
C THR A 250 -22.60 7.58 -0.78
N THR A 251 -21.75 8.13 0.09
CA THR A 251 -20.48 8.76 -0.33
C THR A 251 -19.51 7.78 -0.98
N LEU A 252 -19.74 6.47 -0.84
CA LEU A 252 -18.96 5.44 -1.55
C LEU A 252 -19.08 5.61 -3.08
N SER A 253 -20.26 5.99 -3.58
CA SER A 253 -20.49 6.29 -4.99
C SER A 253 -19.68 7.50 -5.49
N LEU A 254 -19.26 8.38 -4.58
CA LEU A 254 -18.47 9.57 -4.90
C LEU A 254 -16.97 9.26 -5.01
N ALA A 255 -16.49 8.12 -4.52
CA ALA A 255 -15.06 7.80 -4.57
C ALA A 255 -14.54 7.65 -6.02
N HIS A 256 -15.27 6.90 -6.87
CA HIS A 256 -14.86 6.69 -8.26
C HIS A 256 -14.85 7.97 -9.12
N PRO A 257 -15.88 8.85 -9.14
CA PRO A 257 -15.85 10.03 -9.98
C PRO A 257 -14.79 11.03 -9.51
N HIS A 258 -14.52 11.13 -8.20
CA HIS A 258 -13.47 12.00 -7.70
C HIS A 258 -12.08 11.47 -8.03
N MET A 259 -11.84 10.15 -7.99
CA MET A 259 -10.56 9.59 -8.40
C MET A 259 -10.30 9.79 -9.90
N ILE A 260 -11.36 9.67 -10.72
CA ILE A 260 -11.27 9.95 -12.16
C ILE A 260 -11.05 11.44 -12.42
N LEU A 261 -11.87 12.32 -11.84
CA LEU A 261 -11.79 13.76 -12.12
C LEU A 261 -10.53 14.39 -11.50
N LEU A 262 -10.39 14.25 -10.18
CA LEU A 262 -9.33 14.92 -9.44
C LEU A 262 -8.01 14.18 -9.56
N GLY A 263 -7.97 12.89 -9.89
CA GLY A 263 -6.75 12.13 -10.14
C GLY A 263 -6.39 12.08 -11.63
N ALA A 264 -7.22 11.41 -12.42
CA ALA A 264 -6.91 11.13 -13.83
C ALA A 264 -7.01 12.38 -14.72
N VAL A 265 -8.16 13.04 -14.75
CA VAL A 265 -8.40 14.20 -15.63
C VAL A 265 -7.50 15.37 -15.24
N PHE A 266 -7.39 15.70 -13.95
CA PHE A 266 -6.49 16.75 -13.48
C PHE A 266 -5.01 16.46 -13.81
N SER A 267 -4.52 15.24 -13.57
CA SER A 267 -3.13 14.88 -13.90
C SER A 267 -2.90 14.91 -15.41
N PHE A 268 -3.86 14.45 -16.22
CA PHE A 268 -3.77 14.50 -17.67
C PHE A 268 -3.75 15.95 -18.18
N ALA A 269 -4.58 16.83 -17.63
CA ALA A 269 -4.57 18.26 -17.95
C ALA A 269 -3.22 18.90 -17.59
N MET A 270 -2.65 18.56 -16.44
CA MET A 270 -1.32 19.03 -16.03
C MET A 270 -0.20 18.49 -16.93
N PHE A 271 -0.29 17.22 -17.35
CA PHE A 271 0.62 16.65 -18.35
C PHE A 271 0.57 17.44 -19.67
N LEU A 272 -0.63 17.70 -20.20
CA LEU A 272 -0.79 18.48 -21.43
C LEU A 272 -0.26 19.91 -21.28
N TYR A 273 -0.58 20.58 -20.16
CA TYR A 273 -0.07 21.92 -19.87
C TYR A 273 1.47 21.96 -19.89
N LEU A 274 2.13 21.04 -19.17
CA LEU A 274 3.59 20.98 -19.13
C LEU A 274 4.19 20.63 -20.50
N ARG A 275 3.51 19.79 -21.28
CA ARG A 275 3.95 19.42 -22.63
C ARG A 275 3.86 20.59 -23.62
N VAL A 276 2.75 21.34 -23.58
CA VAL A 276 2.52 22.53 -24.44
C VAL A 276 3.50 23.65 -24.08
N GLU A 277 3.74 23.87 -22.79
CA GLU A 277 4.68 24.88 -22.29
C GLU A 277 6.15 24.42 -22.36
N ASN A 278 6.43 23.22 -22.86
CA ASN A 278 7.76 22.60 -22.92
C ASN A 278 8.52 22.63 -21.57
N ARG A 279 7.84 22.26 -20.48
CA ARG A 279 8.39 22.21 -19.12
C ARG A 279 8.77 20.78 -18.72
N ASP A 280 9.88 20.66 -17.98
CA ASP A 280 10.52 19.39 -17.59
C ASP A 280 9.78 18.66 -16.44
N GLY A 281 8.99 19.35 -15.63
CA GLY A 281 8.19 18.75 -14.55
C GLY A 281 9.01 18.17 -13.38
N ARG A 282 10.33 17.95 -13.53
CA ARG A 282 11.24 17.43 -12.49
C ARG A 282 11.25 18.26 -11.21
N ASN A 283 11.09 19.57 -11.32
CA ASN A 283 11.00 20.49 -10.18
C ASN A 283 9.64 20.40 -9.42
N LEU A 284 8.68 19.62 -9.93
CA LEU A 284 7.35 19.43 -9.33
C LEU A 284 7.27 18.17 -8.47
N HIS A 285 8.32 17.36 -8.41
CA HIS A 285 8.28 16.04 -7.80
C HIS A 285 7.68 16.01 -6.39
N THR A 286 8.15 16.88 -5.51
CA THR A 286 7.62 16.95 -4.14
C THR A 286 6.17 17.40 -4.10
N TYR A 287 5.81 18.45 -4.86
CA TYR A 287 4.46 19.00 -4.87
C TYR A 287 3.44 18.00 -5.42
N TYR A 288 3.80 17.29 -6.50
CA TYR A 288 2.94 16.27 -7.09
C TYR A 288 2.74 15.09 -6.15
N ARG A 289 3.80 14.64 -5.43
CA ARG A 289 3.66 13.57 -4.43
C ARG A 289 2.76 13.97 -3.26
N VAL A 290 2.90 15.19 -2.75
CA VAL A 290 2.03 15.70 -1.67
C VAL A 290 0.58 15.77 -2.15
N TYR A 291 0.34 16.22 -3.39
CA TYR A 291 -0.99 16.21 -4.00
C TYR A 291 -1.57 14.79 -4.13
N LEU A 292 -0.80 13.81 -4.60
CA LEU A 292 -1.28 12.42 -4.70
C LEU A 292 -1.59 11.80 -3.34
N LEU A 293 -0.77 12.07 -2.31
CA LEU A 293 -1.03 11.60 -0.95
C LEU A 293 -2.29 12.24 -0.37
N ALA A 294 -2.49 13.54 -0.59
CA ALA A 294 -3.70 14.24 -0.18
C ALA A 294 -4.95 13.71 -0.91
N LEU A 295 -4.82 13.39 -2.20
CA LEU A 295 -5.88 12.75 -2.99
C LEU A 295 -6.22 11.37 -2.43
N MET A 296 -5.23 10.52 -2.14
CA MET A 296 -5.46 9.19 -1.56
C MET A 296 -6.14 9.28 -0.19
N TYR A 297 -5.73 10.22 0.66
CA TYR A 297 -6.40 10.46 1.94
C TYR A 297 -7.86 10.90 1.74
N PHE A 298 -8.10 11.84 0.82
CA PHE A 298 -9.45 12.31 0.48
C PHE A 298 -10.35 11.18 -0.04
N ILE A 299 -9.85 10.34 -0.95
CA ILE A 299 -10.59 9.18 -1.47
C ILE A 299 -10.86 8.17 -0.35
N ALA A 300 -9.88 7.92 0.53
CA ALA A 300 -10.09 7.07 1.70
C ALA A 300 -11.21 7.62 2.59
N SER A 301 -11.29 8.94 2.83
CA SER A 301 -12.41 9.54 3.58
C SER A 301 -13.78 9.24 2.97
N LEU A 302 -13.92 9.32 1.65
CA LEU A 302 -15.17 9.00 0.94
C LEU A 302 -15.56 7.54 1.09
N VAL A 303 -14.58 6.64 0.93
CA VAL A 303 -14.76 5.19 1.10
C VAL A 303 -15.15 4.85 2.54
N ILE A 304 -14.45 5.41 3.53
CA ILE A 304 -14.71 5.15 4.96
C ILE A 304 -16.10 5.62 5.35
N ARG A 305 -16.46 6.87 5.03
CA ARG A 305 -17.78 7.40 5.34
C ARG A 305 -18.87 6.58 4.65
N GLY A 306 -18.63 6.17 3.41
CA GLY A 306 -19.58 5.40 2.62
C GLY A 306 -19.78 4.00 3.19
N MET A 307 -18.69 3.26 3.42
CA MET A 307 -18.72 1.94 4.05
C MET A 307 -19.34 2.00 5.44
N TYR A 308 -19.03 3.02 6.24
CA TYR A 308 -19.62 3.20 7.57
C TYR A 308 -21.14 3.36 7.51
N THR A 309 -21.67 4.14 6.56
CA THR A 309 -23.12 4.29 6.38
C THR A 309 -23.82 2.96 6.10
N LEU A 310 -23.17 2.07 5.35
CA LEU A 310 -23.72 0.76 5.02
C LEU A 310 -23.61 -0.22 6.19
N VAL A 311 -22.41 -0.32 6.77
CA VAL A 311 -22.03 -1.43 7.66
C VAL A 311 -22.39 -1.17 9.12
N SER A 312 -22.48 0.09 9.54
CA SER A 312 -22.88 0.44 10.90
C SER A 312 -24.29 -0.02 11.24
N SER A 313 -25.14 -0.27 10.23
CA SER A 313 -26.55 -0.64 10.40
C SER A 313 -27.33 0.34 11.29
N GLY A 314 -26.95 1.64 11.23
CA GLY A 314 -27.53 2.70 12.06
C GLY A 314 -26.92 2.85 13.46
N ALA A 315 -25.96 2.01 13.85
CA ALA A 315 -25.27 2.14 15.12
C ALA A 315 -24.29 3.33 15.13
N ALA A 316 -24.30 4.10 16.23
CA ALA A 316 -23.37 5.21 16.44
C ALA A 316 -22.02 4.73 16.98
N LEU A 317 -21.22 4.02 16.16
CA LEU A 317 -19.89 3.51 16.57
C LEU A 317 -18.84 4.63 16.69
N TYR A 318 -18.96 5.66 15.86
CA TYR A 318 -18.10 6.84 15.89
C TYR A 318 -18.94 8.12 15.94
N PRO A 319 -18.49 9.15 16.66
CA PRO A 319 -19.12 10.47 16.61
C PRO A 319 -19.10 11.03 15.18
N ASP A 320 -20.22 11.56 14.70
CA ASP A 320 -20.30 12.11 13.34
C ASP A 320 -19.25 13.21 13.11
N GLY A 321 -19.04 14.07 14.12
CA GLY A 321 -18.01 15.11 14.08
C GLY A 321 -16.59 14.58 13.86
N ALA A 322 -16.26 13.37 14.32
CA ALA A 322 -14.96 12.75 14.08
C ALA A 322 -14.81 12.29 12.62
N LEU A 323 -15.84 11.67 12.05
CA LEU A 323 -15.85 11.25 10.64
C LEU A 323 -15.84 12.45 9.69
N SER A 324 -16.67 13.45 9.99
CA SER A 324 -16.77 14.70 9.24
C SER A 324 -15.49 15.53 9.36
N GLY A 325 -14.88 15.61 10.55
CA GLY A 325 -13.60 16.29 10.76
C GLY A 325 -12.45 15.67 9.97
N MET A 326 -12.31 14.35 10.00
CA MET A 326 -11.30 13.64 9.21
C MET A 326 -11.52 13.84 7.70
N ALA A 327 -12.76 13.77 7.21
CA ALA A 327 -13.06 14.08 5.82
C ALA A 327 -12.74 15.55 5.46
N GLY A 328 -13.03 16.49 6.37
CA GLY A 328 -12.69 17.91 6.20
C GLY A 328 -11.18 18.15 6.08
N LEU A 329 -10.36 17.47 6.88
CA LEU A 329 -8.90 17.50 6.74
C LEU A 329 -8.45 17.06 5.35
N GLY A 330 -9.08 16.02 4.79
CA GLY A 330 -8.80 15.56 3.43
C GLY A 330 -9.10 16.60 2.37
N HIS A 331 -10.24 17.30 2.48
CA HIS A 331 -10.60 18.39 1.57
C HIS A 331 -9.58 19.54 1.64
N ILE A 332 -9.22 19.98 2.85
CA ILE A 332 -8.26 21.07 3.05
C ILE A 332 -6.89 20.68 2.50
N ALA A 333 -6.39 19.49 2.86
CA ALA A 333 -5.09 19.00 2.42
C ALA A 333 -5.02 18.89 0.88
N LEU A 334 -6.06 18.32 0.25
CA LEU A 334 -6.13 18.19 -1.21
C LEU A 334 -6.16 19.57 -1.89
N THR A 335 -6.95 20.51 -1.37
CA THR A 335 -7.04 21.87 -1.91
C THR A 335 -5.70 22.59 -1.83
N VAL A 336 -5.06 22.59 -0.66
CA VAL A 336 -3.75 23.23 -0.46
C VAL A 336 -2.69 22.60 -1.35
N ALA A 337 -2.62 21.27 -1.42
CA ALA A 337 -1.64 20.57 -2.23
C ALA A 337 -1.83 20.81 -3.73
N MET A 338 -3.07 20.82 -4.21
CA MET A 338 -3.41 21.08 -5.60
C MET A 338 -3.05 22.52 -6.01
N ILE A 339 -3.40 23.51 -5.18
CA ILE A 339 -3.02 24.92 -5.42
C ILE A 339 -1.50 25.06 -5.43
N ALA A 340 -0.80 24.50 -4.44
CA ALA A 340 0.66 24.57 -4.37
C ALA A 340 1.33 23.94 -5.60
N PHE A 341 0.81 22.80 -6.08
CA PHE A 341 1.29 22.15 -7.29
C PHE A 341 1.09 23.01 -8.54
N ILE A 342 -0.10 23.60 -8.74
CA ILE A 342 -0.39 24.49 -9.87
C ILE A 342 0.50 25.73 -9.84
N LEU A 343 0.63 26.39 -8.68
CA LEU A 343 1.46 27.59 -8.54
C LEU A 343 2.93 27.29 -8.85
N LYS A 344 3.44 26.16 -8.36
CA LYS A 344 4.80 25.72 -8.67
C LYS A 344 4.96 25.42 -10.17
N ALA A 345 3.98 24.74 -10.78
CA ALA A 345 4.00 24.42 -12.21
C ALA A 345 3.97 25.66 -13.10
N ARG A 346 3.30 26.74 -12.67
CA ARG A 346 3.22 28.02 -13.40
C ARG A 346 4.46 28.88 -13.26
N LYS A 347 5.17 28.83 -12.13
CA LYS A 347 6.37 29.66 -11.90
C LYS A 347 7.41 29.38 -12.99
N LYS A 348 7.69 30.36 -13.85
CA LYS A 348 8.82 30.29 -14.78
C LYS A 348 10.09 30.19 -13.94
N GLU A 349 10.94 29.24 -14.24
CA GLU A 349 12.31 29.28 -13.72
C GLU A 349 12.93 30.53 -14.33
N ALA A 350 13.20 31.54 -13.49
CA ALA A 350 13.97 32.69 -13.93
C ALA A 350 15.27 32.12 -14.51
N MET A 351 15.53 32.47 -15.77
CA MET A 351 16.75 32.12 -16.48
C MET A 351 17.91 32.39 -15.52
N ARG A 352 18.67 31.35 -15.16
CA ARG A 352 20.02 31.54 -14.61
C ARG A 352 20.89 32.07 -15.75
N GLU A 353 20.63 33.31 -16.15
CA GLU A 353 21.59 34.15 -16.83
C GLU A 353 22.25 35.00 -15.75
N GLN A 354 23.58 35.11 -15.84
CA GLN A 354 24.51 35.80 -14.94
C GLN A 354 24.83 34.95 -13.69
N ILE A 355 26.06 34.45 -13.50
CA ILE A 355 27.36 35.12 -13.69
C ILE A 355 28.33 34.15 -14.38
N ALA A 356 28.88 34.61 -15.51
CA ALA A 356 30.08 34.10 -16.15
C ALA A 356 31.32 34.58 -15.36
#